data_AF-A0A1B6DDM2-F1
#
_entry.id   AF-A0A1B6DDM2-F1
#
_cell.length_a   1.000
_cell.length_b   1.000
_cell.length_c   1.000
_cell.angle_alpha   90.00
_cell.angle_beta   90.00
_cell.angle_gamma   90.00
#
_symmetry.space_group_name_H-M   'P 1'
#
loop_
_entity.id
_entity.type
_entity.pdbx_description
1 polymer ?
#
loop_
_entity_poly.entity_id
_entity_poly.type
_entity_poly.pdbx_seq_one_letter_code
_entity_poly.pdbx_strand_id
1 'polypeptide(L)'
;GLPRNNVWVKVYPPEAPRFDVKDKFEVRNPGPTNMPPRNSLPLKYLYLFLTDYIWNLMVKETNLYATNELIIKTSNGTLTLNSRIRKWVNVTVKEVKKYIAVVINMGLNYKKNYKHYRATST
;
A
#
# COMPACT_ATOMS: atom_id res chain seq x y z
N GLY A 1 12.13 -60.36 -14.52
CA GLY A 1 13.25 -59.42 -14.45
C GLY A 1 12.69 -58.02 -14.35
N LEU A 2 13.05 -57.28 -13.31
CA LEU A 2 12.73 -55.86 -13.14
C LEU A 2 14.04 -55.06 -13.10
N PRO A 3 14.09 -53.86 -13.70
CA PRO A 3 15.35 -53.20 -14.02
C PRO A 3 16.01 -52.58 -12.78
N ARG A 4 17.34 -52.66 -12.79
CA ARG A 4 18.28 -52.01 -11.87
C ARG A 4 18.20 -50.50 -12.04
N ASN A 5 17.89 -49.77 -10.97
CA ASN A 5 18.31 -48.38 -10.79
C ASN A 5 18.57 -48.12 -9.31
N ASN A 6 19.73 -48.59 -8.84
CA ASN A 6 20.24 -48.27 -7.51
C ASN A 6 20.84 -46.86 -7.53
N VAL A 7 20.01 -45.83 -7.39
CA VAL A 7 20.49 -44.56 -6.87
C VAL A 7 20.44 -44.69 -5.35
N TRP A 8 21.59 -45.01 -4.75
CA TRP A 8 21.77 -45.03 -3.30
C TRP A 8 21.69 -43.61 -2.72
N VAL A 9 20.54 -42.97 -2.79
CA VAL A 9 20.27 -41.79 -1.96
C VAL A 9 19.85 -42.33 -0.59
N LYS A 10 20.75 -42.28 0.39
CA LYS A 10 20.36 -42.43 1.78
C LYS A 10 19.44 -41.25 2.12
N VAL A 11 18.14 -41.46 2.03
CA VAL A 11 17.16 -40.53 2.59
C VAL A 11 17.29 -40.69 4.10
N TYR A 12 18.02 -39.79 4.74
CA TYR A 12 18.04 -39.76 6.19
C TYR A 12 16.64 -39.42 6.70
N PRO A 13 16.16 -40.07 7.76
CA PRO A 13 14.96 -39.59 8.44
C PRO A 13 15.16 -38.11 8.79
N PRO A 14 14.11 -37.28 8.72
CA PRO A 14 14.23 -35.87 9.06
C PRO A 14 14.86 -35.75 10.44
N GLU A 15 15.95 -34.98 10.54
CA GLU A 15 16.63 -34.77 11.81
C GLU A 15 15.62 -34.28 12.83
N ALA A 16 15.52 -34.99 13.96
CA ALA A 16 14.67 -34.52 15.06
C ALA A 16 15.15 -33.11 15.43
N PRO A 17 14.25 -32.13 15.55
CA PRO A 17 14.65 -30.76 15.83
C PRO A 17 15.48 -30.75 17.11
N ARG A 18 16.71 -30.21 17.02
CA ARG A 18 17.67 -30.15 18.14
C ARG A 18 17.08 -29.52 19.41
N PHE A 19 16.06 -28.69 19.24
CA PHE A 19 15.27 -28.12 20.31
C PHE A 19 13.79 -28.19 19.92
N ASP A 20 12.96 -28.82 20.73
CA ASP A 20 11.51 -28.64 20.64
C ASP A 20 11.17 -27.27 21.24
N VAL A 21 10.83 -26.32 20.35
CA VAL A 21 10.54 -24.93 20.72
C VAL A 21 9.04 -24.70 20.89
N LYS A 22 8.21 -25.73 20.68
CA LYS A 22 6.75 -25.61 20.77
C LYS A 22 6.30 -25.15 22.16
N ASP A 23 6.95 -25.66 23.20
CA ASP A 23 6.61 -25.35 24.59
C ASP A 23 7.33 -24.09 25.14
N LYS A 24 8.20 -23.47 24.34
CA LYS A 24 9.00 -22.29 24.74
C LYS A 24 8.43 -20.96 24.24
N PHE A 25 7.34 -21.00 23.47
CA PHE A 25 6.66 -19.81 22.97
C PHE A 25 5.57 -19.36 23.95
N GLU A 26 5.91 -18.49 24.91
CA GLU A 26 4.92 -17.80 25.73
C GLU A 26 4.52 -16.47 25.09
N VAL A 27 3.26 -16.37 24.65
CA VAL A 27 2.71 -15.09 24.15
C VAL A 27 2.51 -14.16 25.34
N ARG A 28 3.38 -13.16 25.48
CA ARG A 28 3.26 -12.13 26.51
C ARG A 28 2.64 -10.86 25.92
N ASN A 29 1.55 -10.39 26.53
CA ASN A 29 0.84 -9.17 26.17
C ASN A 29 0.47 -9.08 24.68
N PRO A 30 -0.37 -10.01 24.18
CA PRO A 30 -0.84 -9.94 22.81
C PRO A 30 -1.65 -8.67 22.59
N GLY A 31 -1.29 -7.88 21.57
CA GLY A 31 -2.05 -6.73 21.15
C GLY A 31 -1.20 -5.53 20.75
N PRO A 32 -1.84 -4.49 20.19
CA PRO A 32 -1.17 -3.28 19.79
C PRO A 32 -0.73 -2.46 21.01
N THR A 33 0.54 -2.04 21.02
CA THR A 33 1.11 -1.14 22.02
C THR A 33 0.96 0.32 21.59
N ASN A 34 0.98 1.26 22.54
CA ASN A 34 0.89 2.71 22.29
C ASN A 34 -0.37 3.17 21.53
N MET A 35 -1.50 2.49 21.72
CA MET A 35 -2.76 2.90 21.12
C MET A 35 -3.30 4.18 21.78
N PRO A 36 -3.94 5.08 21.01
CA PRO A 36 -4.67 6.19 21.60
C PRO A 36 -5.85 5.66 22.44
N PRO A 37 -6.39 6.47 23.37
CA PRO A 37 -7.52 6.09 24.20
C PRO A 37 -8.68 5.50 23.38
N ARG A 38 -9.39 4.51 23.93
CA ARG A 38 -10.44 3.76 23.20
C ARG A 38 -11.57 4.62 22.63
N ASN A 39 -11.81 5.78 23.24
CA ASN A 39 -12.80 6.78 22.81
C ASN A 39 -12.22 7.84 21.86
N SER A 40 -11.00 7.65 21.35
CA SER A 40 -10.40 8.58 20.41
C SER A 40 -11.04 8.51 19.03
N LEU A 41 -10.95 9.61 18.29
CA LEU A 41 -11.51 9.70 16.95
C LEU A 41 -10.86 8.67 16.00
N PRO A 42 -11.61 8.06 15.07
CA PRO A 42 -11.05 7.14 14.07
C PRO A 42 -9.84 7.71 13.30
N LEU A 43 -9.83 9.03 13.07
CA LEU A 43 -8.73 9.73 12.43
C LEU A 43 -7.41 9.59 13.21
N LYS A 44 -7.45 9.51 14.53
CA LYS A 44 -6.26 9.37 15.38
C LYS A 44 -5.61 7.99 15.19
N TYR A 45 -6.41 6.95 14.99
CA TYR A 45 -5.91 5.62 14.64
C TYR A 45 -5.31 5.59 13.23
N LEU A 46 -5.90 6.30 12.26
CA LEU A 46 -5.35 6.40 10.90
C LEU A 46 -3.94 7.01 10.89
N TYR A 47 -3.71 8.03 11.70
CA TYR A 47 -2.40 8.70 11.81
C TYR A 47 -1.30 7.87 12.49
N LEU A 48 -1.63 6.72 13.09
CA LEU A 48 -0.62 5.75 13.52
C LEU A 48 0.11 5.13 12.33
N PHE A 49 -0.56 5.01 11.19
CA PHE A 49 0.00 4.43 9.96
C PHE A 49 0.40 5.51 8.96
N LEU A 50 -0.48 6.48 8.74
CA LEU A 50 -0.24 7.61 7.84
C LEU A 50 0.33 8.77 8.65
N THR A 51 1.62 8.67 8.95
CA THR A 51 2.38 9.70 9.66
C THR A 51 2.65 10.91 8.77
N ASP A 52 3.07 12.04 9.37
CA ASP A 52 3.44 13.23 8.61
C ASP A 52 4.56 12.97 7.59
N TYR A 53 5.48 12.06 7.90
CA TYR A 53 6.49 11.60 6.94
C TYR A 53 5.85 10.99 5.70
N ILE A 54 4.90 10.06 5.88
CA ILE A 54 4.21 9.40 4.75
C ILE A 54 3.40 10.41 3.94
N TRP A 55 2.72 11.35 4.59
CA TRP A 55 1.99 12.42 3.89
C TRP A 55 2.93 13.28 3.02
N ASN A 56 4.06 13.70 3.58
CA ASN A 56 5.05 14.50 2.85
C ASN A 56 5.72 13.70 1.73
N LEU A 57 5.99 12.42 1.95
CA LEU A 57 6.54 11.53 0.93
C LEU A 57 5.58 11.40 -0.25
N MET A 58 4.29 11.16 -0.01
CA MET A 58 3.29 11.10 -1.10
C MET A 58 3.23 12.40 -1.90
N VAL A 59 3.27 13.56 -1.23
CA VAL A 59 3.31 14.87 -1.91
C VAL A 59 4.55 15.00 -2.78
N LYS A 60 5.72 14.71 -2.22
CA LYS A 60 7.00 14.80 -2.92
C LYS A 60 7.00 13.92 -4.17
N GLU A 61 6.67 12.64 -4.02
CA GLU A 61 6.69 11.67 -5.12
C GLU A 61 5.63 11.99 -6.18
N THR A 62 4.45 12.46 -5.79
CA THR A 62 3.40 12.84 -6.75
C THR A 62 3.83 14.03 -7.60
N ASN A 63 4.43 15.05 -6.99
CA ASN A 63 4.91 16.24 -7.71
C ASN A 63 6.11 15.91 -8.61
N LEU A 64 7.02 15.07 -8.12
CA LEU A 64 8.17 14.60 -8.89
C LEU A 64 7.70 13.79 -10.10
N TYR A 65 6.77 12.86 -9.92
CA TYR A 65 6.20 12.07 -11.00
C TYR A 65 5.55 12.95 -12.06
N ALA A 66 4.71 13.92 -11.67
CA ALA A 66 4.05 14.80 -12.61
C ALA A 66 5.03 15.67 -13.41
N THR A 67 6.11 16.13 -12.77
CA THR A 67 7.18 16.89 -13.42
C THR A 67 7.92 16.02 -14.44
N ASN A 68 8.32 14.80 -14.06
CA ASN A 68 9.00 13.87 -14.95
C ASN A 68 8.13 13.52 -16.15
N GLU A 69 6.85 13.25 -15.92
CA GLU A 69 5.91 12.90 -16.97
C GLU A 69 5.68 14.05 -17.96
N LEU A 70 5.69 15.30 -17.48
CA LEU A 70 5.66 16.48 -18.34
C LEU A 70 6.91 16.59 -19.20
N ILE A 71 8.10 16.39 -18.61
CA ILE A 71 9.37 16.43 -19.33
C ILE A 71 9.39 15.37 -20.44
N ILE A 72 9.06 14.11 -20.10
CA ILE A 72 9.04 12.97 -21.03
C ILE A 72 8.06 13.20 -22.18
N LYS A 73 6.84 13.67 -21.89
CA LYS A 73 5.84 13.92 -22.95
C LYS A 73 6.22 15.09 -23.84
N THR A 74 6.91 16.08 -23.30
CA THR A 74 7.41 17.21 -24.08
C THR A 74 8.57 16.78 -24.98
N SER A 75 9.54 16.01 -24.46
CA SER A 75 10.68 15.53 -25.25
C SER A 75 10.25 14.57 -26.37
N ASN A 76 9.24 13.76 -26.13
CA ASN A 76 8.75 12.77 -27.10
C ASN A 76 7.73 13.36 -28.09
N GLY A 77 7.37 14.64 -27.97
CA GLY A 77 6.36 15.29 -28.82
C GLY A 77 4.93 14.76 -28.64
N THR A 78 4.66 13.98 -27.58
CA THR A 78 3.34 13.37 -27.33
C THR A 78 2.41 14.23 -26.47
N LEU A 79 2.90 15.38 -25.98
CA LEU A 79 2.10 16.32 -25.20
C LEU A 79 1.14 17.12 -26.10
N THR A 80 -0.14 16.73 -26.09
CA THR A 80 -1.18 17.47 -26.83
C THR A 80 -1.56 18.78 -26.14
N LEU A 81 -1.98 19.78 -26.94
CA LEU A 81 -2.33 21.12 -26.47
C LEU A 81 -3.39 21.11 -25.35
N ASN A 82 -4.35 20.19 -25.46
CA ASN A 82 -5.49 20.03 -24.56
C ASN A 82 -5.27 18.99 -23.46
N SER A 83 -4.05 18.47 -23.31
CA SER A 83 -3.75 17.47 -22.29
C SER A 83 -3.93 18.04 -20.88
N ARG A 84 -4.61 17.30 -20.00
CA ARG A 84 -4.84 17.71 -18.61
C ARG A 84 -3.54 17.87 -17.83
N ILE A 85 -2.53 17.05 -18.15
CA ILE A 85 -1.24 17.08 -17.45
C ILE A 85 -0.50 18.41 -17.67
N ARG A 86 -0.76 19.10 -18.78
CA ARG A 86 -0.19 20.43 -19.06
C ARG A 86 -0.65 21.49 -18.07
N LYS A 87 -1.82 21.28 -17.45
CA LYS A 87 -2.39 22.14 -16.41
C LYS A 87 -2.08 21.63 -15.00
N TRP A 88 -1.18 20.66 -14.87
CA TRP A 88 -0.82 20.11 -13.56
C TRP A 88 -0.15 21.18 -12.70
N VAL A 89 -0.50 21.19 -11.41
CA VAL A 89 0.08 22.08 -10.41
C VAL A 89 0.52 21.22 -9.24
N ASN A 90 1.56 21.64 -8.54
CA ASN A 90 2.08 20.89 -7.41
C ASN A 90 0.99 20.70 -6.34
N VAL A 91 0.77 19.44 -5.96
CA VAL A 91 -0.17 19.08 -4.91
C VAL A 91 0.41 19.37 -3.53
N THR A 92 -0.48 19.68 -2.61
CA THR A 92 -0.20 19.92 -1.19
C THR A 92 -0.63 18.74 -0.32
N VAL A 93 -0.13 18.69 0.93
CA VAL A 93 -0.57 17.66 1.91
C VAL A 93 -2.09 17.69 2.11
N LYS A 94 -2.70 18.88 2.09
CA LYS A 94 -4.16 19.04 2.23
C LYS A 94 -4.91 18.36 1.08
N GLU A 95 -4.43 18.51 -0.15
CA GLU A 95 -5.05 17.90 -1.33
C GLU A 95 -4.85 16.38 -1.36
N VAL A 96 -3.67 15.89 -0.98
CA VAL A 96 -3.42 14.45 -0.84
C VAL A 96 -4.31 13.84 0.24
N LYS A 97 -4.48 14.51 1.39
CA LYS A 97 -5.41 14.06 2.45
C LYS A 97 -6.86 14.00 1.95
N LYS A 98 -7.31 15.01 1.17
CA LYS A 98 -8.65 14.98 0.53
C LYS A 98 -8.79 13.82 -0.45
N TYR A 99 -7.77 13.57 -1.27
CA TYR A 99 -7.77 12.46 -2.21
C TYR A 99 -7.89 11.10 -1.49
N ILE A 100 -7.08 10.87 -0.46
CA ILE A 100 -7.14 9.64 0.34
C ILE A 100 -8.49 9.50 1.06
N ALA A 101 -9.07 10.58 1.58
CA ALA A 101 -10.41 10.55 2.18
C ALA A 101 -11.47 10.08 1.16
N VAL A 102 -11.40 10.55 -0.09
CA VAL A 102 -12.27 10.09 -1.17
C VAL A 102 -12.03 8.60 -1.48
N VAL A 103 -10.78 8.14 -1.54
CA VAL A 103 -10.44 6.72 -1.76
C VAL A 103 -10.98 5.83 -0.65
N ILE A 104 -10.82 6.23 0.63
CA ILE A 104 -11.37 5.50 1.77
C ILE A 104 -12.90 5.44 1.66
N ASN A 105 -13.54 6.56 1.32
CA ASN A 105 -14.99 6.60 1.12
C ASN A 105 -15.46 5.68 -0.01
N MET A 106 -14.70 5.57 -1.10
CA MET A 106 -14.97 4.60 -2.17
C MET A 106 -14.81 3.16 -1.69
N GLY A 107 -13.86 2.89 -0.79
CA GLY A 107 -13.70 1.56 -0.18
C GLY A 107 -14.84 1.20 0.77
N LEU A 108 -15.36 2.18 1.52
CA LEU A 108 -16.46 1.97 2.47
C LEU A 108 -17.83 1.89 1.77
N ASN A 109 -18.09 2.75 0.79
CA ASN A 109 -19.38 2.85 0.10
C ASN A 109 -19.34 2.17 -1.27
N TYR A 110 -19.23 0.84 -1.29
CA TYR A 110 -19.03 0.10 -2.54
C TYR A 110 -20.10 0.41 -3.62
N LYS A 111 -19.64 0.78 -4.80
CA LYS A 111 -20.40 0.92 -6.04
C LYS A 111 -19.75 0.05 -7.11
N LYS A 112 -20.59 -0.68 -7.86
CA LYS A 112 -20.17 -1.65 -8.89
C LYS A 112 -19.29 -1.05 -10.01
N ASN A 113 -19.42 0.25 -10.29
CA ASN A 113 -18.65 0.92 -11.33
C ASN A 113 -18.03 2.21 -10.78
N TYR A 114 -16.75 2.43 -11.08
CA TYR A 114 -15.99 3.60 -10.64
C TYR A 114 -16.66 4.92 -11.06
N LYS A 115 -17.35 4.91 -12.21
CA LYS A 115 -18.06 6.08 -12.76
C LYS A 115 -19.13 6.58 -11.79
N HIS A 116 -19.77 5.71 -11.03
CA HIS A 116 -20.80 6.12 -10.07
C HIS A 116 -20.25 6.87 -8.85
N TYR A 117 -18.95 6.81 -8.57
CA TYR A 117 -18.33 7.65 -7.54
C TYR A 117 -17.99 9.04 -8.03
N ARG A 118 -17.89 9.21 -9.35
CA ARG A 118 -17.51 10.47 -10.01
C ARG A 118 -18.69 11.14 -10.70
N ALA A 119 -19.84 10.47 -10.78
CA ALA A 119 -21.09 11.05 -11.23
C ALA A 119 -21.62 11.98 -10.14
N THR A 120 -21.47 13.28 -10.32
CA THR A 120 -22.32 14.26 -9.67
C THR A 120 -23.73 14.04 -10.17
N SER A 121 -24.68 13.76 -9.27
CA SER A 121 -26.11 13.86 -9.59
C SER A 121 -26.39 15.29 -10.06
N THR A 122 -26.53 15.46 -11.37
CA THR A 122 -27.15 16.63 -12.01
C THR A 122 -28.66 16.55 -11.84
#